data_AF-A0A1Y2LY98-F1
#
_entry.id   AF-A0A1Y2LY98-F1
#
_cell.length_a   1.000
_cell.length_b   1.000
_cell.length_c   1.000
_cell.angle_alpha   90.00
_cell.angle_beta   90.00
_cell.angle_gamma   90.00
#
_symmetry.space_group_name_H-M   'P 1'
#
loop_
_entity.id
_entity.type
_entity.pdbx_description
1 polymer ?
#
loop_
_entity_poly.entity_id
_entity_poly.type
_entity_poly.pdbx_seq_one_letter_code
_entity_poly.pdbx_strand_id
1 'polypeptide(L)'
;MLHTYFAVSPFPVTSAVPDVSRPSLKRLARWIRDDLEILVAREGPGALHPDDVVTLHDYFIALRRSTTITARDLRATGIHRAVKAIAGIATRWPGNLCDECDKIIAVWTDKFGPLDDLRPLLYGRGGRLEGIGTFNESTAEALLDRWRKVCPDKIDPKVSHRQGSLGFSPGT
;
A
#
# COMPACT_ATOMS: atom_id res chain seq x y z
N MET A 1 7.32 -35.13 -1.19
CA MET A 1 8.41 -34.14 -1.09
C MET A 1 7.79 -32.76 -1.20
N LEU A 2 7.57 -32.08 -0.08
CA LEU A 2 7.09 -30.69 -0.07
C LEU A 2 8.31 -29.79 -0.24
N HIS A 3 8.43 -29.14 -1.40
CA HIS A 3 9.38 -28.04 -1.59
C HIS A 3 8.82 -26.82 -0.87
N THR A 4 9.24 -26.59 0.36
CA THR A 4 9.03 -25.33 1.07
C THR A 4 9.88 -24.28 0.36
N TYR A 5 9.26 -23.51 -0.54
CA TYR A 5 9.87 -22.29 -1.06
C TYR A 5 9.85 -21.27 0.07
N PHE A 6 10.90 -21.22 0.88
CA PHE A 6 11.14 -20.06 1.73
C PHE A 6 11.37 -18.87 0.81
N ALA A 7 10.51 -17.86 0.92
CA ALA A 7 10.75 -16.57 0.27
C ALA A 7 12.07 -16.03 0.84
N VAL A 8 13.11 -15.96 0.00
CA VAL A 8 14.39 -15.39 0.41
C VAL A 8 14.15 -13.92 0.72
N SER A 9 14.46 -13.51 1.97
CA SER A 9 14.33 -12.13 2.40
C SER A 9 15.13 -11.21 1.47
N PRO A 10 14.53 -10.14 0.91
CA PRO A 10 15.25 -9.21 0.04
C PRO A 10 16.17 -8.27 0.83
N PHE A 11 16.19 -8.38 2.15
CA PHE A 11 16.97 -7.54 3.05
C PHE A 11 18.09 -8.34 3.70
N PRO A 12 19.34 -7.85 3.66
CA PRO A 12 20.43 -8.49 4.39
C PRO A 12 20.21 -8.33 5.89
N VAL A 13 20.44 -9.41 6.65
CA VAL A 13 20.47 -9.39 8.11
C VAL A 13 21.71 -8.61 8.53
N THR A 14 21.59 -7.32 8.84
CA THR A 14 22.75 -6.52 9.26
C THR A 14 22.31 -5.45 10.26
N SER A 15 23.06 -5.28 11.36
CA SER A 15 22.84 -4.26 12.39
C SER A 15 23.13 -2.81 11.95
N ALA A 16 23.23 -2.58 10.64
CA ALA A 16 23.32 -1.24 10.09
C ALA A 16 21.96 -0.54 10.24
N VAL A 17 21.97 0.76 10.51
CA VAL A 17 20.75 1.57 10.59
C VAL A 17 19.91 1.33 9.32
N PRO A 18 18.67 0.83 9.43
CA PRO A 18 17.87 0.50 8.26
C PRO A 18 17.69 1.69 7.33
N ASP A 19 17.87 1.46 6.03
CA ASP A 19 17.71 2.51 5.03
C ASP A 19 16.23 2.86 4.87
N VAL A 20 15.85 4.07 5.31
CA VAL A 20 14.50 4.62 5.18
C VAL A 20 14.30 5.46 3.91
N SER A 21 15.16 5.31 2.90
CA SER A 21 14.98 5.92 1.58
C SER A 21 13.69 5.44 0.89
N ARG A 22 13.12 6.25 -0.01
CA ARG A 22 11.90 5.87 -0.76
C ARG A 22 12.01 4.52 -1.48
N PRO A 23 13.10 4.19 -2.20
CA PRO A 23 13.23 2.89 -2.85
C PRO A 23 13.20 1.74 -1.83
N SER A 24 13.88 1.90 -0.70
CA SER A 24 13.91 0.90 0.37
C SER A 24 12.54 0.71 1.01
N LEU A 25 11.86 1.81 1.38
CA LEU A 25 10.50 1.77 1.93
C LEU A 25 9.49 1.16 0.96
N LYS A 26 9.65 1.39 -0.34
CA LYS A 26 8.80 0.77 -1.37
C LYS A 26 9.04 -0.73 -1.45
N ARG A 27 10.30 -1.19 -1.37
CA ARG A 27 10.61 -2.62 -1.29
C ARG A 27 10.06 -3.23 -0.01
N LEU A 28 10.19 -2.56 1.13
CA LEU A 28 9.69 -3.03 2.42
C LEU A 28 8.16 -3.17 2.40
N ALA A 29 7.45 -2.14 1.92
CA ALA A 29 6.00 -2.16 1.79
C ALA A 29 5.49 -3.24 0.82
N ARG A 30 6.30 -3.59 -0.18
CA ARG A 30 6.02 -4.68 -1.10
C ARG A 30 6.25 -6.03 -0.43
N TRP A 31 7.41 -6.24 0.18
CA TRP A 31 7.75 -7.48 0.86
C TRP A 31 6.75 -7.83 1.95
N ILE A 32 6.32 -6.85 2.75
CA ILE A 32 5.28 -7.06 3.77
C ILE A 32 3.97 -7.55 3.14
N ARG A 33 3.46 -6.88 2.10
CA ARG A 33 2.11 -7.14 1.55
C ARG A 33 2.06 -8.30 0.56
N ASP A 34 3.06 -8.39 -0.29
CA ASP A 34 3.08 -9.34 -1.41
C ASP A 34 3.67 -10.69 -0.99
N ASP A 35 4.54 -10.73 0.03
CA ASP A 35 5.23 -11.95 0.43
C ASP A 35 4.83 -12.39 1.86
N LEU A 36 5.13 -11.56 2.87
CA LEU A 36 4.96 -11.95 4.27
C LEU A 36 3.49 -12.06 4.69
N GLU A 37 2.65 -11.11 4.28
CA GLU A 37 1.21 -11.13 4.58
C GLU A 37 0.55 -12.39 4.01
N ILE A 38 0.95 -12.83 2.81
CA ILE A 38 0.46 -14.07 2.21
C ILE A 38 0.91 -15.29 3.01
N LEU A 39 2.19 -15.34 3.40
CA LEU A 39 2.75 -16.43 4.20
C LEU A 39 2.05 -16.54 5.56
N VAL A 40 2.00 -15.44 6.29
CA VAL A 40 1.37 -15.33 7.61
C VAL A 40 -0.13 -15.61 7.55
N ALA A 41 -0.82 -15.19 6.48
CA ALA A 41 -2.23 -15.49 6.31
C ALA A 41 -2.52 -16.98 6.09
N ARG A 42 -1.57 -17.74 5.54
CA ARG A 42 -1.70 -19.17 5.26
C ARG A 42 -1.25 -20.04 6.42
N GLU A 43 -0.12 -19.72 7.02
CA GLU A 43 0.61 -20.59 7.95
C GLU A 43 0.61 -20.05 9.39
N GLY A 44 0.13 -18.82 9.60
CA GLY A 44 0.05 -18.18 10.90
C GLY A 44 1.36 -17.51 11.34
N PRO A 45 1.43 -17.03 12.60
CA PRO A 45 2.54 -16.20 13.10
C PRO A 45 3.87 -16.95 13.17
N GLY A 46 3.85 -18.28 13.37
CA GLY A 46 5.06 -19.10 13.47
C GLY A 46 5.75 -19.37 12.13
N ALA A 47 5.18 -18.92 11.02
CA ALA A 47 5.72 -19.13 9.68
C ALA A 47 6.84 -18.15 9.31
N LEU A 48 6.94 -17.02 10.01
CA LEU A 48 8.00 -16.04 9.76
C LEU A 48 9.35 -16.60 10.23
N HIS A 49 10.36 -16.46 9.38
CA HIS A 49 11.72 -16.78 9.79
C HIS A 49 12.17 -15.80 10.90
N PRO A 50 12.91 -16.24 11.93
CA PRO A 50 13.39 -15.35 12.99
C PRO A 50 14.14 -14.11 12.46
N ASP A 51 14.93 -14.29 11.40
CA ASP A 51 15.65 -13.17 10.76
C ASP A 51 14.71 -12.13 10.12
N ASP A 52 13.57 -12.57 9.59
CA ASP A 52 12.56 -11.65 9.02
C ASP A 52 11.92 -10.82 10.13
N VAL A 53 11.65 -11.44 11.28
CA VAL A 53 11.11 -10.76 12.46
C VAL A 53 12.08 -9.71 12.99
N VAL A 54 13.37 -10.05 13.10
CA VAL A 54 14.42 -9.10 13.53
C VAL A 54 14.52 -7.95 12.53
N THR A 55 14.56 -8.26 11.24
CA THR A 55 14.64 -7.27 10.17
C THR A 55 13.46 -6.31 10.20
N LEU A 56 12.22 -6.82 10.32
CA LEU A 56 11.03 -5.98 10.44
C LEU A 56 11.08 -5.10 11.68
N HIS A 57 11.50 -5.65 12.82
CA HIS A 57 11.61 -4.92 14.07
C HIS A 57 12.58 -3.74 13.95
N ASP A 58 13.75 -3.95 13.36
CA ASP A 58 14.74 -2.90 13.12
C ASP A 58 14.18 -1.79 12.22
N TYR A 59 13.53 -2.18 11.11
CA TYR A 59 12.86 -1.22 10.24
C TYR A 59 11.76 -0.44 10.96
N PHE A 60 10.96 -1.09 11.82
CA PHE A 60 9.89 -0.42 12.58
C PHE A 60 10.46 0.57 13.60
N ILE A 61 11.54 0.23 14.30
CA ILE A 61 12.25 1.17 15.16
C ILE A 61 12.76 2.37 14.35
N ALA A 62 13.36 2.14 13.18
CA ALA A 62 13.88 3.19 12.31
C ALA A 62 12.75 4.10 11.79
N LEU A 63 11.62 3.53 11.37
CA LEU A 63 10.42 4.25 10.93
C LEU A 63 9.84 5.14 12.03
N ARG A 64 9.73 4.62 13.26
CA ARG A 64 9.20 5.36 14.41
C ARG A 64 10.10 6.54 14.77
N ARG A 65 11.42 6.35 14.73
CA ARG A 65 12.41 7.39 15.10
C ARG A 65 12.73 8.37 13.98
N SER A 66 12.32 8.07 12.74
CA SER A 66 12.65 8.91 11.60
C SER A 66 11.94 10.26 11.67
N THR A 67 12.74 11.33 11.67
CA THR A 67 12.25 12.71 11.56
C THR A 67 12.11 13.17 10.11
N THR A 68 12.80 12.51 9.19
CA THR A 68 12.94 12.91 7.78
C THR A 68 11.83 12.41 6.86
N ILE A 69 11.09 11.37 7.26
CA ILE A 69 9.94 10.88 6.51
C ILE A 69 8.84 11.96 6.47
N THR A 70 8.32 12.21 5.28
CA THR A 70 7.22 13.13 5.00
C THR A 70 5.95 12.38 4.60
N ALA A 71 4.79 13.04 4.68
CA ALA A 71 3.52 12.53 4.17
C ALA A 71 3.57 12.20 2.66
N ARG A 72 4.42 12.88 1.88
CA ARG A 72 4.64 12.54 0.46
C ARG A 72 5.36 11.21 0.29
N ASP A 73 6.33 10.92 1.17
CA ASP A 73 7.06 9.65 1.14
C ASP A 73 6.13 8.49 1.49
N LEU A 74 5.31 8.63 2.53
CA LEU A 74 4.30 7.64 2.89
C LEU A 74 3.33 7.37 1.74
N ARG A 75 2.81 8.42 1.09
CA ARG A 75 1.93 8.28 -0.08
C ARG A 75 2.61 7.62 -1.27
N ALA A 76 3.88 7.93 -1.52
CA ALA A 76 4.63 7.42 -2.67
C ALA A 76 5.05 5.95 -2.50
N THR A 77 5.35 5.52 -1.28
CA THR A 77 5.85 4.16 -0.99
C THR A 77 4.73 3.21 -0.56
N GLY A 78 3.67 3.73 0.06
CA GLY A 78 2.57 2.94 0.60
C GLY A 78 2.93 2.19 1.89
N ILE A 79 4.06 2.51 2.54
CA ILE A 79 4.53 1.80 3.74
C ILE A 79 3.54 1.93 4.91
N HIS A 80 2.83 3.04 5.03
CA HIS A 80 1.79 3.23 6.05
C HIS A 80 0.65 2.23 5.94
N ARG A 81 0.33 1.77 4.73
CA ARG A 81 -0.69 0.74 4.52
C ARG A 81 -0.22 -0.62 4.99
N ALA A 82 1.04 -0.95 4.72
CA ALA A 82 1.66 -2.20 5.18
C ALA A 82 1.71 -2.25 6.73
N VAL A 83 2.13 -1.15 7.37
CA VAL A 83 2.14 -1.02 8.84
C VAL A 83 0.73 -1.16 9.41
N LYS A 84 -0.27 -0.49 8.83
CA LYS A 84 -1.68 -0.63 9.25
C LYS A 84 -2.22 -2.04 9.08
N ALA A 85 -1.83 -2.75 8.02
CA ALA A 85 -2.26 -4.13 7.78
C ALA A 85 -1.76 -5.07 8.88
N ILE A 86 -0.49 -4.91 9.30
CA ILE A 86 0.08 -5.69 10.41
C ILE A 86 -0.68 -5.41 11.71
N ALA A 87 -0.82 -4.14 12.08
CA ALA A 87 -1.54 -3.74 13.30
C ALA A 87 -3.00 -4.21 13.32
N GLY A 88 -3.69 -4.13 12.17
CA GLY A 88 -5.10 -4.49 12.06
C GLY A 88 -5.39 -6.00 12.17
N ILE A 89 -4.38 -6.86 12.06
CA ILE A 89 -4.54 -8.32 12.09
C ILE A 89 -3.57 -8.94 13.13
N ALA A 90 -3.63 -8.42 14.35
CA ALA A 90 -2.70 -8.77 15.43
C ALA A 90 -2.65 -10.28 15.78
N THR A 91 -3.70 -11.05 15.47
CA THR A 91 -3.74 -12.50 15.74
C THR A 91 -2.86 -13.34 14.81
N ARG A 92 -2.45 -12.78 13.67
CA ARG A 92 -1.63 -13.50 12.68
C ARG A 92 -0.16 -13.10 12.74
N TRP A 93 0.17 -11.94 13.29
CA TRP A 93 1.53 -11.45 13.37
C TRP A 93 2.11 -11.66 14.78
N PRO A 94 3.44 -11.76 14.93
CA PRO A 94 4.10 -11.70 16.23
C PRO A 94 3.70 -10.42 16.99
N GLY A 95 3.23 -10.57 18.23
CA GLY A 95 2.64 -9.45 18.99
C GLY A 95 3.57 -8.25 19.17
N ASN A 96 4.87 -8.49 19.32
CA ASN A 96 5.89 -7.43 19.41
C ASN A 96 5.96 -6.55 18.14
N LEU A 97 5.71 -7.12 16.95
CA LEU A 97 5.66 -6.36 15.70
C LEU A 97 4.38 -5.53 15.61
N CYS A 98 3.25 -6.08 16.08
CA CYS A 98 1.98 -5.36 16.18
C CYS A 98 2.11 -4.13 17.08
N ASP A 99 2.70 -4.31 18.28
CA ASP A 99 2.91 -3.23 19.25
C ASP A 99 3.79 -2.10 18.68
N GLU A 100 4.83 -2.43 17.92
CA GLU A 100 5.65 -1.42 17.26
C GLU A 100 4.89 -0.73 16.11
N CYS A 101 4.05 -1.46 15.36
CA CYS A 101 3.19 -0.86 14.34
C CYS A 101 2.18 0.12 14.93
N ASP A 102 1.54 -0.21 16.06
CA ASP A 102 0.62 0.69 16.76
C ASP A 102 1.31 1.98 17.21
N LYS A 103 2.54 1.88 17.72
CA LYS A 103 3.36 3.05 18.08
C LYS A 103 3.69 3.91 16.85
N ILE A 104 4.05 3.30 15.73
CA ILE A 104 4.29 4.02 14.47
C ILE A 104 3.01 4.72 14.01
N ILE A 105 1.87 4.03 14.04
CA ILE A 105 0.57 4.58 13.63
C ILE A 105 0.22 5.79 14.49
N ALA A 106 0.41 5.71 15.81
CA ALA A 106 0.18 6.85 16.71
C ALA A 106 1.06 8.06 16.34
N VAL A 107 2.37 7.85 16.16
CA VAL A 107 3.33 8.91 15.79
C VAL A 107 2.99 9.54 14.43
N TRP A 108 2.68 8.72 13.43
CA TRP A 108 2.35 9.24 12.10
C TRP A 108 0.97 9.89 12.05
N THR A 109 0.01 9.43 12.84
CA THR A 109 -1.31 10.06 12.92
C THR A 109 -1.22 11.43 13.57
N ASP A 110 -0.42 11.57 14.61
CA ASP A 110 -0.12 12.87 15.23
C ASP A 110 0.59 13.82 14.24
N LYS A 111 1.59 13.32 13.50
CA LYS A 111 2.40 14.14 12.58
C LYS A 111 1.69 14.51 11.27
N PHE A 112 0.86 13.62 10.72
CA PHE A 112 0.32 13.75 9.36
C PHE A 112 -1.22 13.73 9.30
N GLY A 113 -1.91 13.58 10.42
CA GLY A 113 -3.35 13.34 10.47
C GLY A 113 -3.72 11.88 10.17
N PRO A 114 -5.02 11.58 10.02
CA PRO A 114 -5.51 10.23 9.77
C PRO A 114 -4.81 9.57 8.58
N LEU A 115 -4.20 8.40 8.79
CA LEU A 115 -3.41 7.73 7.76
C LEU A 115 -4.24 7.28 6.55
N ASP A 116 -5.56 7.13 6.69
CA ASP A 116 -6.47 6.82 5.57
C ASP A 116 -6.62 8.00 4.59
N ASP A 117 -6.30 9.22 5.02
CA ASP A 117 -6.28 10.40 4.17
C ASP A 117 -4.98 10.51 3.36
N LEU A 118 -3.95 9.73 3.73
CA LEU A 118 -2.72 9.58 2.94
C LEU A 118 -2.95 8.68 1.72
N ARG A 119 -3.72 9.23 0.78
CA ARG A 119 -4.15 8.56 -0.45
C ARG A 119 -3.04 8.54 -1.51
N PRO A 120 -2.99 7.53 -2.39
CA PRO A 120 -1.99 7.44 -3.43
C PRO A 120 -2.15 8.62 -4.40
N LEU A 121 -1.06 9.05 -5.01
CA LEU A 121 -1.01 10.17 -5.96
C LEU A 121 -1.60 9.79 -7.33
N LEU A 122 -2.79 9.19 -7.36
CA LEU A 122 -3.48 8.78 -8.60
C LEU A 122 -4.34 9.90 -9.16
N TYR A 123 -5.06 10.63 -8.31
CA TYR A 123 -6.06 11.63 -8.72
C TYR A 123 -5.53 13.07 -8.68
N GLY A 124 -4.32 13.29 -8.20
CA GLY A 124 -3.69 14.62 -8.14
C GLY A 124 -3.02 15.02 -9.45
N ARG A 125 -2.51 16.26 -9.52
CA ARG A 125 -1.80 16.78 -10.69
C ARG A 125 -0.61 15.89 -11.08
N GLY A 126 -0.54 15.47 -12.33
CA GLY A 126 0.40 14.49 -12.89
C GLY A 126 0.08 13.02 -12.53
N GLY A 127 -1.06 12.75 -11.91
CA GLY A 127 -1.49 11.42 -11.51
C GLY A 127 -2.16 10.64 -12.65
N ARG A 128 -2.06 9.31 -12.63
CA ARG A 128 -2.60 8.45 -13.70
C ARG A 128 -4.12 8.56 -13.90
N LEU A 129 -4.85 8.98 -12.87
CA LEU A 129 -6.29 9.19 -12.87
C LEU A 129 -6.66 10.68 -12.80
N GLU A 130 -5.70 11.59 -13.03
CA GLU A 130 -5.97 13.01 -13.17
C GLU A 130 -6.99 13.23 -14.30
N GLY A 131 -8.09 13.93 -14.00
CA GLY A 131 -9.18 14.18 -14.94
C GLY A 131 -10.12 13.00 -15.23
N ILE A 132 -9.72 11.76 -14.88
CA ILE A 132 -10.51 10.54 -15.12
C ILE A 132 -11.61 10.37 -14.07
N GLY A 133 -11.34 10.70 -12.81
CA GLY A 133 -12.29 10.68 -11.70
C GLY A 133 -11.69 11.32 -10.46
N THR A 134 -12.48 11.39 -9.39
CA THR A 134 -12.00 11.77 -8.06
C THR A 134 -11.86 10.52 -7.17
N PHE A 135 -11.17 10.65 -6.03
CA PHE A 135 -11.02 9.52 -5.12
C PHE A 135 -12.37 8.94 -4.65
N ASN A 136 -13.39 9.78 -4.48
CA ASN A 136 -14.71 9.33 -3.99
C ASN A 136 -15.51 8.60 -5.09
N GLU A 137 -15.03 8.62 -6.34
CA GLU A 137 -15.68 8.02 -7.50
C GLU A 137 -14.93 6.75 -7.92
N SER A 138 -14.62 5.87 -6.95
CA SER A 138 -13.93 4.60 -7.24
C SER A 138 -14.85 3.48 -7.71
N THR A 139 -16.17 3.66 -7.57
CA THR A 139 -17.20 2.69 -8.00
C THR A 139 -17.59 2.93 -9.46
N ALA A 140 -17.93 1.85 -10.18
CA ALA A 140 -18.35 1.93 -11.58
C ALA A 140 -19.56 2.85 -11.76
N GLU A 141 -20.50 2.83 -10.82
CA GLU A 141 -21.72 3.64 -10.83
C GLU A 141 -21.40 5.13 -10.72
N ALA A 142 -20.52 5.52 -9.80
CA ALA A 142 -20.08 6.91 -9.64
C ALA A 142 -19.31 7.43 -10.87
N LEU A 143 -18.46 6.60 -11.48
CA LEU A 143 -17.77 6.93 -12.72
C LEU A 143 -18.74 7.09 -13.89
N LEU A 144 -19.71 6.19 -14.02
CA LEU A 144 -20.74 6.26 -15.06
C LEU A 144 -21.65 7.49 -14.89
N ASP A 145 -22.04 7.84 -13.67
CA ASP A 145 -22.84 9.03 -13.40
C ASP A 145 -22.09 10.33 -13.76
N ARG A 146 -20.80 10.40 -13.42
CA ARG A 146 -19.94 11.52 -13.84
C ARG A 146 -19.81 11.58 -15.35
N TRP A 147 -19.46 10.47 -15.98
CA TRP A 147 -19.25 10.44 -17.42
C TRP A 147 -20.54 10.76 -18.16
N ARG A 148 -21.72 10.32 -17.69
CA ARG A 148 -23.02 10.73 -18.25
C ARG A 148 -23.22 12.25 -18.27
N LYS A 149 -22.68 12.95 -17.28
CA LYS A 149 -22.75 14.43 -17.21
C LYS A 149 -21.71 15.10 -18.10
N VAL A 150 -20.54 14.49 -18.27
CA VAL A 150 -19.40 15.10 -19.00
C VAL A 150 -19.41 14.76 -20.49
N CYS A 151 -19.81 13.55 -20.86
CA CYS A 151 -19.78 12.99 -22.21
C CYS A 151 -21.00 12.10 -22.48
N PRO A 152 -22.25 12.61 -22.39
CA PRO A 152 -23.47 11.80 -22.52
C PRO A 152 -23.49 10.94 -23.80
N ASP A 153 -22.99 11.49 -24.91
CA ASP A 153 -23.01 10.84 -26.23
C ASP A 153 -22.12 9.58 -26.32
N LYS A 154 -21.12 9.44 -25.45
CA LYS A 154 -20.14 8.33 -25.49
C LYS A 154 -20.56 7.11 -24.66
N ILE A 155 -21.69 7.21 -23.94
CA ILE A 155 -22.08 6.27 -22.88
C ILE A 155 -23.60 6.05 -22.91
N ASP A 156 -24.28 6.57 -23.93
CA ASP A 156 -25.70 6.35 -24.14
C ASP A 156 -25.93 4.84 -24.34
N PRO A 157 -26.75 4.19 -23.50
CA PRO A 157 -27.06 2.76 -23.64
C PRO A 157 -27.74 2.41 -24.98
N LYS A 158 -28.22 3.40 -25.74
CA LYS A 158 -28.74 3.23 -27.10
C LYS A 158 -27.64 3.06 -28.16
N VAL A 159 -26.39 3.30 -27.82
CA VAL A 159 -25.24 3.16 -28.72
C VAL A 159 -24.54 1.84 -28.42
N SER A 160 -24.62 0.90 -29.36
CA SER A 160 -23.93 -0.39 -29.26
C SER A 160 -22.43 -0.21 -29.42
N HIS A 161 -21.66 -0.46 -28.36
CA HIS A 161 -20.20 -0.49 -28.43
C HIS A 161 -19.71 -1.89 -28.82
N ARG A 162 -18.65 -1.97 -29.64
CA ARG A 162 -17.93 -3.23 -29.83
C ARG A 162 -17.38 -3.71 -28.49
N GLN A 163 -17.49 -5.00 -28.21
CA GLN A 163 -16.90 -5.60 -27.01
C GLN A 163 -15.40 -5.26 -26.93
N GLY A 164 -14.98 -4.62 -25.84
CA GLY A 164 -13.59 -4.14 -25.65
C GLY A 164 -13.29 -2.74 -26.21
N SER A 165 -14.25 -2.06 -26.83
CA SER A 165 -14.12 -0.66 -27.25
C SER A 165 -14.61 0.29 -26.16
N LEU A 166 -13.80 1.29 -25.83
CA LEU A 166 -14.16 2.35 -24.86
C LEU A 166 -15.07 3.43 -25.45
N GLY A 167 -15.39 3.39 -26.75
CA GLY A 167 -16.18 4.43 -27.42
C GLY A 167 -15.45 5.76 -27.62
N PHE A 168 -14.19 5.88 -27.20
CA PHE A 168 -13.30 7.01 -27.48
C PHE A 168 -11.82 6.60 -27.42
N SER A 169 -10.94 7.44 -27.97
CA SER A 169 -9.49 7.28 -27.87
C SER A 169 -8.97 7.95 -26.59
N PRO A 170 -8.36 7.22 -25.64
CA PRO A 170 -7.73 7.83 -24.47
C PRO A 170 -6.49 8.64 -24.90
N GLY A 171 -6.33 9.87 -24.40
CA GLY A 171 -5.09 10.66 -24.54
C GLY A 171 -5.03 11.62 -25.72
N THR A 172 -6.17 12.17 -26.16
CA THR A 172 -6.19 13.32 -27.10
C THR A 172 -6.30 14.63 -26.34
#